data_AF-K1T687-F1
#
_entry.id   AF-K1T687-F1
#
_cell.length_a   1.000
_cell.length_b   1.000
_cell.length_c   1.000
_cell.angle_alpha   90.00
_cell.angle_beta   90.00
_cell.angle_gamma   90.00
#
_symmetry.space_group_name_H-M   'P 1'
#
loop_
_entity.id
_entity.type
_entity.pdbx_description
1 polymer ?
#
loop_
_entity_poly.entity_id
_entity_poly.type
_entity_poly.pdbx_seq_one_letter_code
_entity_poly.pdbx_strand_id
1 'polypeptide(L)'
;TFIQGITNINIAIDMLLGMCVGGGIFLFITLVGGLIAGKEAMGFGDVKLMGALGLFFGWRTIIIVSLIAFLLGAIIGVGLILFKKKKSDEYIPFGPFIVIAAITAIFVPFNILLYIMLKIFTLGTYDIDLPV
;
A
#
# COMPACT_ATOMS: atom_id res chain seq x y z
N THR A 1 4.60 19.33 0.26
CA THR A 1 3.42 18.47 -0.01
C THR A 1 2.13 19.17 0.37
N PHE A 2 1.62 19.13 1.62
CA PHE A 2 0.24 19.59 1.88
C PHE A 2 -0.03 21.10 1.68
N ILE A 3 0.85 21.98 2.18
CA ILE A 3 0.73 23.44 1.99
C ILE A 3 0.85 23.83 0.50
N GLN A 4 1.68 23.12 -0.26
CA GLN A 4 1.81 23.30 -1.72
C GLN A 4 0.54 22.85 -2.47
N GLY A 5 -0.17 21.84 -1.95
CA GLY A 5 -1.48 21.44 -2.44
C GLY A 5 -2.51 22.56 -2.33
N ILE A 6 -2.54 23.29 -1.21
CA ILE A 6 -3.46 24.43 -1.02
C ILE A 6 -3.14 25.57 -1.99
N THR A 7 -1.86 25.75 -2.34
CA THR A 7 -1.44 26.83 -3.25
C THR A 7 -1.56 26.47 -4.73
N ASN A 8 -1.65 25.18 -5.08
CA ASN A 8 -1.61 24.73 -6.46
C ASN A 8 -2.67 23.67 -6.75
N ILE A 9 -3.62 24.02 -7.62
CA ILE A 9 -4.76 23.16 -8.00
C ILE A 9 -4.31 21.81 -8.56
N ASN A 10 -3.22 21.74 -9.33
CA ASN A 10 -2.74 20.48 -9.88
C ASN A 10 -2.25 19.52 -8.79
N ILE A 11 -1.63 20.06 -7.74
CA ILE A 11 -1.14 19.27 -6.61
C ILE A 11 -2.32 18.85 -5.72
N ALA A 12 -3.31 19.72 -5.52
CA ALA A 12 -4.54 19.36 -4.82
C ALA A 12 -5.28 18.20 -5.49
N ILE A 13 -5.39 18.22 -6.82
CA ILE A 13 -6.00 17.12 -7.59
C ILE A 13 -5.19 15.83 -7.42
N ASP A 14 -3.86 15.89 -7.46
CA ASP A 14 -2.97 14.72 -7.27
C ASP A 14 -3.15 14.08 -5.88
N MET A 15 -3.36 14.90 -4.83
CA MET A 15 -3.66 14.46 -3.47
C MET A 15 -5.06 13.86 -3.32
N LEU A 16 -6.07 14.50 -3.90
CA LEU A 16 -7.44 13.97 -3.90
C LEU A 16 -7.53 12.66 -4.66
N LEU A 17 -6.86 12.57 -5.82
CA LEU A 17 -6.70 11.32 -6.55
C LEU A 17 -5.97 10.29 -5.69
N GLY A 18 -4.93 10.68 -4.96
CA GLY A 18 -4.23 9.79 -4.04
C GLY A 18 -5.15 9.25 -2.95
N MET A 19 -5.98 10.09 -2.34
CA MET A 19 -7.00 9.66 -1.36
C MET A 19 -8.00 8.69 -1.98
N CYS A 20 -8.54 9.02 -3.16
CA CYS A 20 -9.53 8.19 -3.85
C CYS A 20 -8.94 6.85 -4.31
N VAL A 21 -7.69 6.83 -4.78
CA VAL A 21 -7.00 5.60 -5.22
C VAL A 21 -6.62 4.75 -4.00
N GLY A 22 -5.96 5.34 -3.00
CA GLY A 22 -5.54 4.62 -1.79
C GLY A 22 -6.72 4.06 -1.00
N GLY A 23 -7.73 4.89 -0.73
CA GLY A 23 -8.96 4.47 -0.08
C GLY A 23 -9.79 3.54 -0.97
N GLY A 24 -9.90 3.82 -2.26
CA GLY A 24 -10.72 3.05 -3.21
C GLY A 24 -10.23 1.63 -3.42
N ILE A 25 -8.91 1.41 -3.55
CA ILE A 25 -8.33 0.07 -3.67
C ILE A 25 -8.69 -0.78 -2.45
N PHE A 26 -8.47 -0.23 -1.25
CA PHE A 26 -8.72 -0.95 0.00
C PHE A 26 -10.21 -1.15 0.25
N LEU A 27 -11.05 -0.15 -0.05
CA LEU A 27 -12.50 -0.26 0.04
C LEU A 27 -13.02 -1.35 -0.89
N PHE A 28 -12.52 -1.40 -2.12
CA PHE A 28 -12.90 -2.43 -3.09
C PHE A 28 -12.53 -3.82 -2.59
N ILE A 29 -11.34 -3.98 -2.00
CA ILE A 29 -10.91 -5.25 -1.40
C ILE A 29 -11.77 -5.63 -0.20
N THR A 30 -12.08 -4.70 0.70
CA THR A 30 -12.97 -4.95 1.84
C THR A 30 -14.37 -5.35 1.39
N LEU A 31 -14.92 -4.68 0.36
CA LEU A 31 -16.27 -4.95 -0.14
C LEU A 31 -16.35 -6.31 -0.84
N VAL A 32 -15.46 -6.57 -1.81
CA VAL A 32 -15.44 -7.81 -2.59
C VAL A 32 -15.03 -8.98 -1.70
N GLY A 33 -13.98 -8.80 -0.89
CA GLY A 33 -13.53 -9.79 0.07
C GLY A 33 -14.61 -10.09 1.11
N GLY A 34 -15.33 -9.07 1.59
CA GLY A 34 -16.43 -9.23 2.53
C GLY A 34 -17.60 -10.02 1.94
N LEU A 35 -17.93 -9.77 0.67
CA LEU A 35 -18.99 -10.45 -0.04
C LEU A 35 -18.65 -11.93 -0.31
N ILE A 36 -17.38 -12.25 -0.59
CA ILE A 36 -16.91 -13.63 -0.82
C ILE A 36 -16.73 -14.39 0.49
N ALA A 37 -16.13 -13.77 1.51
CA ALA A 37 -15.79 -14.42 2.77
C ALA A 37 -16.96 -14.47 3.77
N GLY A 38 -18.03 -13.70 3.53
CA GLY A 38 -19.19 -13.59 4.44
C GLY A 38 -18.86 -12.91 5.78
N LYS A 39 -17.65 -12.35 5.93
CA LYS A 39 -17.12 -11.64 7.09
C LYS A 39 -16.25 -10.48 6.63
N GLU A 40 -16.09 -9.44 7.45
CA GLU A 40 -15.21 -8.32 7.12
C GLU A 40 -13.80 -8.82 6.78
N ALA A 41 -13.44 -8.77 5.49
CA ALA A 41 -12.16 -9.27 5.00
C ALA A 41 -10.99 -8.40 5.48
N MET A 42 -11.24 -7.10 5.65
CA MET A 42 -10.25 -6.11 6.05
C MET A 42 -10.94 -4.97 6.78
N GLY A 43 -10.37 -4.55 7.90
CA GLY A 43 -10.96 -3.56 8.79
C GLY A 43 -11.11 -2.20 8.11
N PHE A 44 -12.26 -1.56 8.31
CA PHE A 44 -12.53 -0.24 7.73
C PHE A 44 -11.54 0.85 8.18
N GLY A 45 -10.82 0.62 9.29
CA GLY A 45 -9.70 1.45 9.74
C GLY A 45 -8.55 1.48 8.73
N ASP A 46 -8.23 0.37 8.08
CA ASP A 46 -7.14 0.26 7.11
C ASP A 46 -7.46 1.07 5.85
N VAL A 47 -8.73 1.07 5.42
CA VAL A 47 -9.24 1.88 4.31
C VAL A 47 -9.07 3.37 4.58
N LYS A 48 -9.45 3.82 5.79
CA LYS A 48 -9.31 5.23 6.20
C LYS A 48 -7.84 5.64 6.30
N LEU A 49 -7.00 4.77 6.85
CA LEU A 49 -5.57 5.03 6.97
C LEU A 49 -4.95 5.18 5.58
N MET A 50 -5.31 4.33 4.62
CA MET A 50 -4.80 4.42 3.25
C MET A 50 -5.33 5.63 2.49
N GLY A 51 -6.58 6.05 2.75
CA GLY A 51 -7.11 7.31 2.24
C GLY A 51 -6.32 8.53 2.76
N ALA A 52 -6.03 8.57 4.06
CA ALA A 52 -5.24 9.65 4.67
C ALA A 52 -3.80 9.67 4.15
N LEU A 53 -3.16 8.52 4.01
CA LEU A 53 -1.83 8.41 3.40
C LEU A 53 -1.84 8.80 1.92
N GLY A 54 -2.91 8.47 1.18
CA GLY A 54 -3.09 8.87 -0.21
C GLY A 54 -3.15 10.39 -0.38
N LEU A 55 -3.82 11.07 0.55
CA LEU A 55 -3.86 12.53 0.60
C LEU A 55 -2.48 13.13 0.92
N PHE A 56 -1.69 12.48 1.76
CA PHE A 56 -0.36 12.96 2.15
C PHE A 56 0.71 12.75 1.06
N PHE A 57 0.69 11.58 0.40
CA PHE A 57 1.74 11.18 -0.54
C PHE A 57 1.39 11.36 -2.03
N GLY A 58 0.10 11.52 -2.37
CA GLY A 58 -0.38 11.56 -3.75
C GLY A 58 -0.58 10.17 -4.37
N TRP A 59 -1.21 10.13 -5.56
CA TRP A 59 -1.62 8.90 -6.23
C TRP A 59 -0.49 7.97 -6.69
N ARG A 60 0.69 8.50 -7.04
CA ARG A 60 1.82 7.66 -7.49
C ARG A 60 2.39 6.84 -6.33
N THR A 61 2.70 7.52 -5.23
CA THR A 61 3.36 6.91 -4.09
C THR A 61 2.40 5.97 -3.34
N ILE A 62 1.11 6.29 -3.25
CA ILE A 62 0.15 5.43 -2.54
C ILE A 62 -0.02 4.05 -3.19
N ILE A 63 0.11 3.98 -4.52
CA ILE A 63 0.08 2.69 -5.24
C ILE A 63 1.28 1.85 -4.82
N ILE A 64 2.48 2.44 -4.76
CA ILE A 64 3.68 1.74 -4.30
C ILE A 64 3.56 1.31 -2.84
N VAL A 65 3.08 2.19 -1.94
CA VAL A 65 2.86 1.84 -0.54
C VAL A 65 1.88 0.66 -0.41
N SER A 66 0.82 0.66 -1.22
CA SER A 66 -0.14 -0.46 -1.27
C SER A 66 0.57 -1.76 -1.66
N LEU A 67 1.37 -1.74 -2.73
CA LEU A 67 2.11 -2.92 -3.21
C LEU A 67 3.09 -3.45 -2.16
N ILE A 68 3.84 -2.56 -1.49
CA ILE A 68 4.77 -2.95 -0.42
C ILE A 68 4.01 -3.56 0.76
N ALA A 69 2.89 -2.96 1.17
CA ALA A 69 2.06 -3.47 2.25
C ALA A 69 1.50 -4.87 1.91
N PHE A 70 1.04 -5.09 0.68
CA PHE A 70 0.60 -6.42 0.21
C PHE A 70 1.74 -7.42 0.17
N LEU A 71 2.92 -7.04 -0.30
CA LEU A 71 4.08 -7.92 -0.34
C LEU A 71 4.51 -8.34 1.06
N LEU A 72 4.60 -7.39 2.01
CA LEU A 72 4.91 -7.67 3.41
C LEU A 72 3.83 -8.55 4.07
N GLY A 73 2.56 -8.22 3.86
CA GLY A 73 1.44 -8.99 4.37
C GLY A 73 1.41 -10.42 3.81
N ALA A 74 1.73 -10.59 2.52
CA ALA A 74 1.82 -11.90 1.88
C ALA A 74 3.00 -12.72 2.42
N ILE A 75 4.21 -12.14 2.53
CA ILE A 75 5.39 -12.85 3.04
C ILE A 75 5.17 -13.30 4.49
N ILE A 76 4.66 -12.41 5.34
CA ILE A 76 4.43 -12.70 6.75
C ILE A 76 3.25 -13.65 6.93
N GLY A 77 2.16 -13.45 6.17
CA GLY A 77 0.99 -14.32 6.18
C GLY A 77 1.31 -15.75 5.73
N VAL A 78 2.01 -15.90 4.60
CA VAL A 78 2.47 -17.20 4.09
C VAL A 78 3.46 -17.84 5.07
N GLY A 79 4.39 -17.06 5.64
CA GLY A 79 5.30 -17.54 6.68
C GLY A 79 4.57 -18.10 7.90
N LEU A 80 3.58 -17.37 8.43
CA LEU A 80 2.78 -17.81 9.58
C LEU A 80 2.01 -19.12 9.32
N ILE A 81 1.49 -19.30 8.10
CA ILE A 81 0.81 -20.53 7.68
C ILE A 81 1.80 -21.69 7.56
N LEU A 82 2.96 -21.47 6.92
CA LEU A 82 4.02 -22.47 6.73
C LEU A 82 4.57 -22.98 8.07
N PHE A 83 4.77 -22.08 9.04
CA PHE A 83 5.24 -22.44 10.38
C PHE A 83 4.14 -23.07 11.26
N LYS A 84 2.93 -23.33 10.71
CA LYS A 84 1.79 -23.99 11.38
C LYS A 84 1.40 -23.37 12.74
N LYS A 85 1.84 -22.15 13.01
CA LYS A 85 1.65 -21.47 14.31
C LYS A 85 0.29 -20.78 14.42
N LYS A 86 -0.49 -20.74 13.34
CA LYS A 86 -1.79 -20.08 13.24
C LYS A 86 -2.73 -20.91 12.35
N LYS A 87 -3.99 -21.11 12.74
CA LYS A 87 -5.03 -21.69 11.86
C LYS A 87 -5.37 -20.65 10.79
N SER A 88 -5.67 -21.11 9.57
CA SER A 88 -5.99 -20.29 8.38
C SER A 88 -7.17 -19.31 8.54
N ASP A 89 -7.83 -19.30 9.70
CA ASP A 89 -9.05 -18.53 9.99
C ASP A 89 -8.80 -17.35 10.95
N GLU A 90 -7.58 -17.19 11.45
CA GLU A 90 -7.28 -16.16 12.44
C GLU A 90 -6.90 -14.84 11.77
N TYR A 91 -7.77 -13.84 11.94
CA TYR A 91 -7.65 -12.50 11.37
C TYR A 91 -6.23 -11.92 11.56
N ILE A 92 -5.60 -11.50 10.47
CA ILE A 92 -4.31 -10.82 10.48
C ILE A 92 -4.59 -9.33 10.25
N PRO A 93 -4.35 -8.46 11.25
CA PRO A 93 -4.54 -7.03 11.06
C PRO A 93 -3.54 -6.52 10.03
N PHE A 94 -4.02 -5.85 8.99
CA PHE A 94 -3.18 -5.38 7.89
C PHE A 94 -2.57 -3.99 8.17
N GLY A 95 -3.18 -3.22 9.07
CA GLY A 95 -2.71 -1.90 9.50
C GLY A 95 -1.21 -1.81 9.81
N PRO A 96 -0.59 -2.72 10.62
CA PRO A 96 0.84 -2.68 10.89
C PRO A 96 1.72 -2.73 9.62
N PHE A 97 1.32 -3.50 8.60
CA PHE A 97 2.07 -3.60 7.34
C PHE A 97 1.94 -2.32 6.52
N ILE A 98 0.76 -1.67 6.53
CA ILE A 98 0.59 -0.36 5.90
C ILE A 98 1.50 0.68 6.56
N VAL A 99 1.56 0.70 7.90
CA VAL A 99 2.41 1.65 8.63
C VAL A 99 3.89 1.43 8.29
N ILE A 100 4.36 0.18 8.26
CA ILE A 100 5.75 -0.13 7.87
C ILE A 100 6.03 0.31 6.42
N ALA A 101 5.11 0.04 5.50
CA ALA A 101 5.24 0.46 4.11
C ALA A 101 5.26 1.99 3.98
N ALA A 102 4.40 2.69 4.73
CA ALA A 102 4.32 4.14 4.75
C ALA A 102 5.61 4.76 5.29
N ILE A 103 6.13 4.27 6.41
CA ILE A 103 7.41 4.71 6.98
C ILE A 103 8.52 4.50 5.95
N THR A 104 8.58 3.33 5.31
CA THR A 104 9.57 3.05 4.27
C THR A 104 9.48 4.07 3.12
N ALA A 105 8.26 4.44 2.72
CA ALA A 105 8.02 5.45 1.69
C ALA A 105 8.42 6.88 2.08
N ILE A 106 8.53 7.19 3.38
CA ILE A 106 9.05 8.49 3.85
C ILE A 106 10.56 8.55 3.74
N PHE A 107 11.26 7.47 4.09
CA PHE A 107 12.71 7.44 4.15
C PHE A 107 13.39 7.11 2.82
N VAL A 108 12.69 6.42 1.91
CA VAL A 108 13.26 5.99 0.62
C VAL A 108 12.62 6.80 -0.52
N PRO A 109 13.42 7.39 -1.42
CA PRO A 109 12.88 8.15 -2.55
C PRO A 109 12.09 7.23 -3.51
N PHE A 110 11.03 7.80 -4.08
CA PHE A 110 10.11 7.11 -4.99
C PHE A 110 10.82 6.33 -6.11
N ASN A 111 11.87 6.89 -6.72
CA ASN A 111 12.61 6.25 -7.80
C ASN A 111 13.25 4.93 -7.38
N ILE A 112 13.80 4.87 -6.17
CA ILE A 112 14.42 3.66 -5.61
C ILE A 112 13.34 2.63 -5.29
N LEU A 113 12.21 3.06 -4.69
CA LEU A 113 11.09 2.15 -4.40
C LEU A 113 10.50 1.54 -5.66
N LEU A 114 10.30 2.36 -6.71
CA LEU A 114 9.80 1.91 -7.99
C LEU A 114 10.78 0.92 -8.63
N TYR A 115 12.09 1.22 -8.61
CA TYR A 115 13.12 0.31 -9.11
C TYR A 115 13.10 -1.04 -8.38
N ILE A 116 13.05 -1.04 -7.05
CA ILE A 116 13.00 -2.28 -6.24
C ILE A 116 11.74 -3.08 -6.58
N MET A 117 10.58 -2.42 -6.68
CA MET A 117 9.31 -3.09 -7.01
C MET A 117 9.33 -3.70 -8.42
N LEU A 118 9.82 -2.95 -9.42
CA LEU A 118 9.97 -3.48 -10.78
C LEU A 118 10.96 -4.63 -10.84
N LYS A 119 12.11 -4.52 -10.15
CA LYS A 119 13.11 -5.59 -10.11
C LYS A 119 12.52 -6.87 -9.52
N ILE A 120 11.74 -6.77 -8.45
CA ILE A 120 11.05 -7.92 -7.83
C ILE A 120 10.03 -8.53 -8.80
N PHE A 121 9.19 -7.70 -9.42
CA PHE A 121 8.12 -8.19 -10.30
C PHE A 121 8.63 -8.75 -11.63
N THR A 122 9.73 -8.20 -12.14
CA THR A 122 10.41 -8.60 -13.38
C THR A 122 11.48 -9.67 -13.14
N LEU A 123 11.50 -10.28 -11.94
CA LEU A 123 12.46 -11.33 -11.53
C LEU A 123 13.93 -10.99 -11.81
N GLY A 124 14.28 -9.70 -11.67
CA GLY A 124 15.66 -9.25 -11.81
C GLY A 124 16.14 -9.03 -13.24
N THR A 125 15.28 -9.15 -14.27
CA THR A 125 15.65 -8.79 -15.65
C THR A 125 15.57 -7.29 -15.94
N TYR A 126 15.13 -6.49 -14.96
CA TYR A 126 15.06 -5.04 -15.06
C TYR A 126 16.33 -4.38 -14.51
N ASP A 127 17.32 -4.21 -15.39
CA ASP A 127 18.51 -3.41 -15.13
C ASP A 127 18.30 -2.01 -15.73
N ILE A 128 17.85 -1.09 -14.89
CA ILE A 128 18.01 0.34 -15.14
C ILE A 128 19.25 0.80 -14.38
N ASP A 129 20.22 1.32 -15.12
CA ASP A 129 21.31 2.13 -14.58
C ASP A 129 20.69 3.36 -13.92
N LEU A 130 20.51 3.31 -12.60
CA LEU A 130 20.15 4.47 -11.81
C LEU A 130 21.32 5.48 -11.91
N PRO A 131 21.13 6.69 -12.47
CA PRO A 131 22.10 7.75 -12.25
C PRO A 131 22.02 8.10 -10.76
N VAL A 132 22.98 7.58 -10.00
CA VAL A 132 23.24 7.95 -8.60
C VAL A 132 23.59 9.43 -8.53
#